data_AF-A0A957G8R9-F1
#
_entry.id   AF-A0A957G8R9-F1
#
_cell.length_a   1.000
_cell.length_b   1.000
_cell.length_c   1.000
_cell.angle_alpha   90.00
_cell.angle_beta   90.00
_cell.angle_gamma   90.00
#
_symmetry.space_group_name_H-M   'P 1'
#
loop_
_entity.id
_entity.type
_entity.pdbx_description
1 polymer ?
#
loop_
_entity_poly.entity_id
_entity_poly.type
_entity_poly.pdbx_seq_one_letter_code
_entity_poly.pdbx_strand_id
1 'polypeptide(L)'
;DWGATEQAFVLSLGLAQWLLGGLGAVLVLAGRVRQRGQALFFLLAALLLIFLMSAPAAFLWERVPLLPYLQFPWRLLGPAVAMLAVLAGVGVSGVLDWLPRRFPGRGARWAGWIPAGVVGFTMLLALPLTQMPPWPAEFGGTGRKEVVDIELTGRWLGTTATADFVPATVEVLPLPNNAVLWNFWTNEPLERLNRATIPRVATVTGGEVSPLHFRYQVDTPKAFPLRFFVFDFPGWQARIDGQVVPKELGLPEGFIVVPLPAGRYTVDLEFVNTPVRSAAWLIAGLSLVVAVAAAWWLRRRPLVGGSGAEPVPPPGRETRPLLA
;
A
#
# COMPACT_ATOMS: atom_id res chain seq x y z
N ASP A 1 -20.90 0.55 6.26
CA ASP A 1 -19.92 -0.53 6.23
C ASP A 1 -20.18 -1.45 7.41
N TRP A 2 -21.19 -2.31 7.29
CA TRP A 2 -21.42 -3.36 8.28
C TRP A 2 -20.47 -4.55 8.04
N GLY A 3 -19.75 -4.57 6.90
CA GLY A 3 -18.74 -5.59 6.60
C GLY A 3 -17.49 -5.45 7.46
N ALA A 4 -17.08 -4.22 7.78
CA ALA A 4 -15.97 -3.96 8.71
C ALA A 4 -16.30 -4.25 10.18
N THR A 5 -17.58 -4.23 10.58
CA THR A 5 -18.01 -4.45 11.97
C THR A 5 -18.62 -5.84 12.23
N GLU A 6 -19.13 -6.53 11.21
CA GLU A 6 -19.89 -7.78 11.39
C GLU A 6 -19.43 -8.96 10.54
N GLN A 7 -18.39 -8.84 9.70
CA GLN A 7 -17.73 -10.06 9.25
C GLN A 7 -16.90 -10.59 10.42
N ALA A 8 -17.32 -11.74 10.96
CA ALA A 8 -16.50 -12.56 11.84
C ALA A 8 -15.28 -13.07 11.06
N PHE A 9 -14.37 -12.16 10.72
CA PHE A 9 -13.11 -12.51 10.10
C PHE A 9 -12.35 -13.37 11.10
N VAL A 10 -12.23 -14.65 10.79
CA VAL A 10 -11.29 -15.53 11.48
C VAL A 10 -9.90 -15.14 11.00
N LEU A 11 -9.29 -14.19 11.71
CA LEU A 11 -7.91 -13.75 11.48
C LEU A 11 -6.98 -14.93 11.81
N SER A 12 -6.54 -15.63 10.76
CA SER A 12 -5.72 -16.83 10.85
C SER A 12 -4.59 -16.76 9.82
N LEU A 13 -3.43 -17.32 10.18
CA LEU A 13 -2.33 -17.52 9.25
C LEU A 13 -2.66 -18.53 8.14
N GLY A 14 -3.68 -19.37 8.35
CA GLY A 14 -4.12 -20.39 7.41
C GLY A 14 -3.54 -21.77 7.69
N LEU A 15 -4.30 -22.82 7.35
CA LEU A 15 -3.93 -24.21 7.63
C LEU A 15 -2.69 -24.64 6.84
N ALA A 16 -2.57 -24.24 5.57
CA ALA A 16 -1.41 -24.56 4.74
C ALA A 16 -0.11 -24.00 5.35
N GLN A 17 -0.18 -22.76 5.82
CA GLN A 17 0.93 -22.03 6.41
C GLN A 17 1.39 -22.68 7.72
N TRP A 18 0.45 -23.09 8.57
CA TRP A 18 0.76 -23.82 9.80
C TRP A 18 1.39 -25.19 9.53
N LEU A 19 0.81 -25.99 8.63
CA LEU A 19 1.30 -27.34 8.37
C LEU A 19 2.67 -27.32 7.66
N LEU A 20 2.79 -26.55 6.58
CA LEU A 20 3.99 -26.52 5.76
C LEU A 20 5.10 -25.70 6.42
N GLY A 21 4.76 -24.53 6.96
CA GLY A 21 5.71 -23.71 7.72
C GLY A 21 6.16 -24.41 9.02
N GLY A 22 5.24 -25.11 9.69
CA GLY A 22 5.54 -25.95 10.86
C GLY A 22 6.47 -27.12 10.53
N LEU A 23 6.25 -27.81 9.42
CA LEU A 23 7.19 -28.82 8.90
C LEU A 23 8.59 -28.21 8.70
N GLY A 24 8.65 -27.03 8.09
CA GLY A 24 9.88 -26.24 7.98
C GLY A 24 10.54 -26.00 9.33
N ALA A 25 9.80 -25.46 10.29
CA ALA A 25 10.28 -25.19 11.65
C ALA A 25 10.85 -26.44 12.33
N VAL A 26 10.12 -27.58 12.27
CA VAL A 26 10.58 -28.86 12.83
C VAL A 26 11.89 -29.31 12.20
N LEU A 27 12.02 -29.23 10.88
CA LEU A 27 13.25 -29.65 10.18
C LEU A 27 14.42 -28.71 10.46
N VAL A 28 14.18 -27.41 10.64
CA VAL A 28 15.19 -26.42 11.06
C VAL A 28 15.71 -26.75 12.46
N LEU A 29 14.80 -27.01 13.41
CA LEU A 29 15.14 -27.35 14.79
C LEU A 29 15.88 -28.69 14.86
N ALA A 30 15.44 -29.68 14.07
CA ALA A 30 16.10 -30.98 13.94
C ALA A 30 17.46 -30.94 13.21
N GLY A 31 17.87 -29.78 12.68
CA GLY A 31 19.13 -29.65 11.94
C GLY A 31 19.16 -30.40 10.60
N ARG A 32 17.99 -30.67 10.01
CA ARG A 32 17.81 -31.47 8.78
C ARG A 32 17.68 -30.59 7.52
N VAL A 33 18.21 -29.36 7.56
CA VAL A 33 18.10 -28.36 6.48
C VAL A 33 19.49 -27.94 6.01
N ARG A 34 19.65 -27.63 4.72
CA ARG A 34 20.94 -27.22 4.14
C ARG A 34 21.44 -25.88 4.67
N GLN A 35 20.58 -24.85 4.67
CA GLN A 35 20.94 -23.47 5.02
C GLN A 35 20.40 -23.08 6.40
N ARG A 36 20.86 -23.79 7.44
CA ARG A 36 20.28 -23.68 8.79
C ARG A 36 20.28 -22.26 9.36
N GLY A 37 21.33 -21.46 9.15
CA GLY A 37 21.40 -20.08 9.64
C GLY A 37 20.33 -19.18 9.04
N GLN A 38 20.14 -19.23 7.72
CA GLN A 38 19.10 -18.46 7.03
C GLN A 38 17.70 -18.95 7.43
N ALA A 39 17.50 -20.27 7.49
CA ALA A 39 16.22 -20.83 7.91
C ALA A 39 15.88 -20.49 9.38
N LEU A 40 16.88 -20.42 10.26
CA LEU A 40 16.70 -19.99 11.65
C LEU A 40 16.28 -18.51 11.72
N PHE A 41 16.85 -17.64 10.88
CA PHE A 41 16.39 -16.26 10.77
C PHE A 41 14.89 -16.17 10.45
N PHE A 42 14.43 -16.89 9.41
CA PHE A 42 13.01 -16.90 9.04
C PHE A 42 12.12 -17.49 10.15
N LEU A 43 12.59 -18.51 10.85
CA LEU A 43 11.89 -19.09 12.01
C LEU A 43 11.75 -18.08 13.15
N LEU A 44 12.84 -17.44 13.55
CA LEU A 44 12.82 -16.44 14.62
C LEU A 44 11.98 -15.22 14.24
N ALA A 45 12.06 -14.76 12.98
CA ALA A 45 11.23 -13.68 12.47
C ALA A 45 9.73 -14.05 12.49
N ALA A 46 9.37 -15.26 12.04
CA ALA A 46 7.98 -15.73 12.10
C ALA A 46 7.47 -15.79 13.54
N LEU A 47 8.27 -16.35 14.47
CA LEU A 47 7.91 -16.43 15.88
C LEU A 47 7.76 -15.05 16.52
N LEU A 48 8.65 -14.10 16.21
CA LEU A 48 8.56 -12.73 16.68
C LEU A 48 7.29 -12.05 16.17
N LEU A 49 6.97 -12.18 14.88
CA LEU A 49 5.76 -11.59 14.31
C LEU A 49 4.49 -12.20 14.92
N ILE A 50 4.46 -13.51 15.13
CA ILE A 50 3.34 -14.20 15.82
C ILE A 50 3.22 -13.72 17.26
N PHE A 51 4.34 -13.60 17.97
CA PHE A 51 4.37 -13.06 19.33
C PHE A 51 3.83 -11.63 19.38
N LEU A 52 4.23 -10.76 18.45
CA LEU A 52 3.73 -9.38 18.36
C LEU A 52 2.23 -9.31 18.09
N MET A 53 1.62 -10.34 17.50
CA MET A 53 0.15 -10.44 17.33
C MET A 53 -0.60 -10.96 18.57
N SER A 54 0.12 -11.36 19.62
CA SER A 54 -0.46 -11.96 20.82
C SER A 54 -0.64 -10.95 21.96
N ALA A 55 -1.61 -11.20 22.85
CA ALA A 55 -1.88 -10.34 24.00
C ALA A 55 -0.65 -10.08 24.91
N PRO A 56 0.24 -11.05 25.17
CA PRO A 56 1.47 -10.81 25.92
C PRO A 56 2.41 -9.75 25.34
N ALA A 57 2.33 -9.44 24.04
CA ALA A 57 3.18 -8.42 23.44
C ALA A 57 2.66 -6.97 23.67
N ALA A 58 1.53 -6.78 24.35
CA ALA A 58 0.94 -5.45 24.57
C ALA A 58 1.95 -4.42 25.11
N PHE A 59 2.82 -4.81 26.04
CA PHE A 59 3.84 -3.92 26.59
C PHE A 59 4.83 -3.37 25.55
N LEU A 60 5.08 -4.09 24.45
CA LEU A 60 5.91 -3.60 23.35
C LEU A 60 5.15 -2.55 22.54
N TRP A 61 3.89 -2.83 22.23
CA TRP A 61 3.01 -1.90 21.49
C TRP A 61 2.85 -0.56 22.22
N GLU A 62 2.77 -0.58 23.55
CA GLU A 62 2.63 0.63 24.37
C GLU A 62 3.94 1.42 24.52
N ARG A 63 5.11 0.78 24.42
CA ARG A 63 6.40 1.42 24.73
C ARG A 63 7.23 1.78 23.50
N VAL A 64 7.10 1.04 22.41
CA VAL A 64 7.90 1.27 21.20
C VAL A 64 7.18 2.33 20.35
N PRO A 65 7.81 3.49 20.09
CA PRO A 65 7.26 4.49 19.19
C PRO A 65 6.93 3.88 17.82
N LEU A 66 5.94 4.42 17.13
CA LEU A 66 5.46 3.98 15.82
C LEU A 66 4.65 2.67 15.78
N LEU A 67 4.81 1.74 16.72
CA LEU A 67 3.98 0.52 16.74
C LEU A 67 2.47 0.84 16.77
N PRO A 68 1.98 1.78 17.60
CA PRO A 68 0.55 2.16 17.59
C PRO A 68 0.03 2.65 16.22
N TYR A 69 0.88 3.16 15.33
CA TYR A 69 0.47 3.61 13.98
C TYR A 69 0.09 2.45 13.06
N LEU A 70 0.52 1.22 13.36
CA LEU A 70 0.00 0.04 12.65
C LEU A 70 -1.48 -0.23 12.98
N GLN A 71 -2.06 0.47 13.97
CA GLN A 71 -3.43 0.41 14.48
C GLN A 71 -3.83 -0.96 15.07
N PHE A 72 -3.52 -2.05 14.37
CA PHE A 72 -3.94 -3.40 14.72
C PHE A 72 -2.80 -4.41 14.61
N PRO A 73 -2.59 -5.28 15.63
CA PRO A 73 -1.54 -6.28 15.59
C PRO A 73 -1.66 -7.25 14.41
N TRP A 74 -2.88 -7.63 14.01
CA TRP A 74 -3.11 -8.57 12.91
C TRP A 74 -2.68 -8.06 11.53
N ARG A 75 -2.29 -6.79 11.38
CA ARG A 75 -1.59 -6.32 10.17
C ARG A 75 -0.26 -7.07 9.93
N LEU A 76 0.30 -7.66 10.98
CA LEU A 76 1.50 -8.50 10.89
C LEU A 76 1.25 -9.90 10.30
N LEU A 77 -0.01 -10.29 10.01
CA LEU A 77 -0.33 -11.56 9.36
C LEU A 77 0.37 -11.68 7.99
N GLY A 78 0.36 -10.63 7.17
CA GLY A 78 1.01 -10.65 5.85
C GLY A 78 2.51 -10.94 5.94
N PRO A 79 3.29 -10.13 6.68
CA PRO A 79 4.70 -10.42 6.94
C PRO A 79 4.94 -11.80 7.53
N ALA A 80 4.12 -12.26 8.48
CA ALA A 80 4.27 -13.59 9.10
C ALA A 80 4.04 -14.72 8.09
N VAL A 81 3.03 -14.63 7.24
CA VAL A 81 2.77 -15.60 6.16
C VAL A 81 3.94 -15.64 5.18
N ALA A 82 4.56 -14.49 4.86
CA ALA A 82 5.75 -14.46 4.00
C ALA A 82 6.93 -15.23 4.62
N MET A 83 7.16 -15.10 5.93
CA MET A 83 8.20 -15.89 6.62
C MET A 83 7.87 -17.39 6.61
N LEU A 84 6.60 -17.75 6.87
CA LEU A 84 6.14 -19.14 6.85
C LEU A 84 6.21 -19.78 5.46
N ALA A 85 6.01 -19.01 4.39
CA ALA A 85 6.17 -19.49 3.01
C ALA A 85 7.62 -19.89 2.70
N VAL A 86 8.59 -19.12 3.18
CA VAL A 86 10.01 -19.48 3.06
C VAL A 86 10.31 -20.74 3.88
N LEU A 87 9.81 -20.84 5.11
CA LEU A 87 9.97 -22.03 5.95
C LEU A 87 9.33 -23.27 5.32
N ALA A 88 8.16 -23.13 4.70
CA ALA A 88 7.52 -24.19 3.93
C ALA A 88 8.44 -24.70 2.81
N GLY A 89 9.03 -23.80 2.02
CA GLY A 89 10.01 -24.15 1.00
C GLY A 89 11.24 -24.87 1.56
N VAL A 90 11.79 -24.40 2.68
CA VAL A 90 12.90 -25.05 3.38
C VAL A 90 12.51 -26.45 3.85
N GLY A 91 11.31 -26.61 4.41
CA GLY A 91 10.80 -27.89 4.90
C GLY A 91 10.64 -28.90 3.75
N VAL A 92 10.00 -28.47 2.65
CA VAL A 92 9.85 -29.29 1.45
C VAL A 92 11.20 -29.70 0.87
N SER A 93 12.16 -28.77 0.79
CA SER A 93 13.52 -29.09 0.35
C SER A 93 14.19 -30.13 1.25
N GLY A 94 14.01 -30.04 2.58
CA GLY A 94 14.54 -31.03 3.52
C GLY A 94 13.92 -32.42 3.33
N VAL A 95 12.60 -32.49 3.05
CA VAL A 95 11.92 -33.75 2.73
C VAL A 95 12.42 -34.34 1.42
N LEU A 96 12.60 -33.52 0.38
CA LEU A 96 13.11 -33.94 -0.92
C LEU A 96 14.54 -34.47 -0.85
N ASP A 97 15.37 -33.92 0.04
CA ASP A 97 16.72 -34.42 0.29
C ASP A 97 16.72 -35.74 1.07
N TRP A 98 15.74 -35.94 1.96
CA TRP A 98 15.65 -37.11 2.83
C TRP A 98 15.01 -38.33 2.15
N LEU A 99 13.93 -38.12 1.39
CA LEU A 99 13.09 -39.20 0.86
C LEU A 99 13.84 -40.17 -0.09
N PRO A 100 14.65 -39.71 -1.07
CA PRO A 100 15.41 -40.61 -1.93
C PRO A 100 16.52 -41.35 -1.18
N ARG A 101 17.10 -40.75 -0.13
CA ARG A 101 18.11 -41.40 0.71
C ARG A 101 17.51 -42.53 1.54
N ARG A 102 16.27 -42.37 2.01
CA ARG A 102 15.59 -43.37 2.86
C ARG A 102 14.92 -44.49 2.05
N PHE A 103 14.41 -44.18 0.86
CA PHE A 103 13.70 -45.11 -0.02
C PHE A 103 14.20 -45.00 -1.47
N PRO A 104 15.29 -45.70 -1.81
CA PRO A 104 15.82 -45.72 -3.17
C PRO A 104 14.77 -46.17 -4.20
N GLY A 105 14.77 -45.56 -5.39
CA GLY A 105 13.84 -45.89 -6.48
C GLY A 105 12.44 -45.28 -6.33
N ARG A 106 11.67 -45.64 -5.28
CA ARG A 106 10.34 -45.05 -5.05
C ARG A 106 10.45 -43.56 -4.69
N GLY A 107 11.34 -43.17 -3.77
CA GLY A 107 11.49 -41.78 -3.35
C GLY A 107 11.83 -40.82 -4.49
N ALA A 108 12.60 -41.28 -5.48
CA ALA A 108 12.92 -40.50 -6.68
C ALA A 108 11.70 -40.23 -7.58
N ARG A 109 10.77 -41.20 -7.69
CA ARG A 109 9.53 -41.02 -8.47
C ARG A 109 8.58 -40.00 -7.84
N TRP A 110 8.50 -39.95 -6.52
CA TRP A 110 7.61 -39.03 -5.80
C TRP A 110 8.20 -37.62 -5.61
N ALA A 111 9.52 -37.46 -5.76
CA ALA A 111 10.20 -36.18 -5.56
C ALA A 111 9.64 -35.03 -6.42
N GLY A 112 9.23 -35.30 -7.67
CA GLY A 112 8.60 -34.29 -8.53
C GLY A 112 7.16 -33.94 -8.15
N TRP A 113 6.43 -34.90 -7.58
CA TRP A 113 5.01 -34.72 -7.21
C TRP A 113 4.83 -33.99 -5.88
N ILE A 114 5.82 -34.00 -4.99
CA ILE A 114 5.72 -33.34 -3.68
C ILE A 114 5.58 -31.81 -3.82
N PRO A 115 6.43 -31.08 -4.58
CA PRO A 115 6.24 -29.64 -4.79
C PRO A 115 4.91 -29.33 -5.46
N ALA A 116 4.50 -30.12 -6.46
CA ALA A 116 3.22 -29.95 -7.14
C ALA A 116 2.04 -30.13 -6.17
N GLY A 117 2.09 -31.15 -5.30
CA GLY A 117 1.09 -31.39 -4.27
C GLY A 117 1.04 -30.28 -3.22
N VAL A 118 2.19 -29.74 -2.82
CA VAL A 118 2.28 -28.61 -1.87
C VAL A 118 1.68 -27.33 -2.45
N VAL A 119 2.01 -27.01 -3.70
CA VAL A 119 1.42 -25.87 -4.42
C VAL A 119 -0.08 -26.08 -4.59
N GLY A 120 -0.50 -27.25 -5.07
CA GLY A 120 -1.90 -27.61 -5.23
C GLY A 120 -2.69 -27.53 -3.92
N PHE A 121 -2.16 -28.05 -2.82
CA PHE A 121 -2.77 -27.97 -1.49
C PHE A 121 -2.93 -26.52 -1.02
N THR A 122 -1.90 -25.69 -1.22
CA THR A 122 -1.94 -24.27 -0.88
C THR A 122 -3.01 -23.54 -1.70
N MET A 123 -3.08 -23.80 -3.01
CA MET A 123 -4.10 -23.23 -3.89
C MET A 123 -5.51 -23.68 -3.52
N LEU A 124 -5.71 -24.98 -3.26
CA LEU A 124 -7.01 -25.55 -2.85
C LEU A 124 -7.53 -24.89 -1.56
N LEU A 125 -6.66 -24.69 -0.57
CA LEU A 125 -7.04 -24.00 0.67
C LEU A 125 -7.25 -22.50 0.49
N ALA A 126 -6.69 -21.89 -0.56
CA ALA A 126 -6.92 -20.50 -0.92
C ALA A 126 -8.17 -20.30 -1.79
N LEU A 127 -8.72 -21.34 -2.43
CA LEU A 127 -9.87 -21.24 -3.33
C LEU A 127 -11.08 -20.53 -2.72
N PRO A 128 -11.51 -20.79 -1.46
CA PRO A 128 -12.63 -20.07 -0.87
C PRO A 128 -12.41 -18.55 -0.81
N LEU A 129 -11.17 -18.10 -0.67
CA LEU A 129 -10.81 -16.67 -0.68
C LEU A 129 -10.88 -16.04 -2.08
N THR A 130 -10.85 -16.86 -3.13
CA THR A 130 -11.05 -16.41 -4.52
C THR A 130 -12.52 -16.29 -4.89
N GLN A 131 -13.40 -16.95 -4.13
CA GLN A 131 -14.84 -16.89 -4.34
C GLN A 131 -15.38 -15.71 -3.54
N MET A 132 -15.44 -14.55 -4.18
CA MET A 132 -16.11 -13.40 -3.58
C MET A 132 -17.62 -13.72 -3.55
N PRO A 133 -18.27 -13.76 -2.37
CA PRO A 133 -19.71 -13.94 -2.33
C PRO A 133 -20.38 -12.86 -3.19
N PRO A 134 -21.44 -13.18 -3.95
CA PRO A 134 -22.11 -12.21 -4.80
C PRO A 134 -22.55 -11.04 -3.92
N TRP A 135 -21.96 -9.86 -4.15
CA TRP A 135 -22.32 -8.67 -3.38
C TRP A 135 -23.71 -8.23 -3.86
N PRO A 136 -24.73 -8.22 -2.99
CA PRO A 136 -26.11 -7.96 -3.41
C PRO A 136 -26.40 -6.48 -3.76
N ALA A 137 -25.40 -5.61 -3.65
CA ALA A 137 -25.57 -4.17 -3.84
C ALA A 137 -24.74 -3.71 -5.04
N GLU A 138 -25.40 -3.16 -6.05
CA GLU A 138 -24.74 -2.24 -6.98
C GLU A 138 -24.25 -1.05 -6.15
N PHE A 139 -22.95 -0.76 -6.16
CA PHE A 139 -22.33 0.31 -5.37
C PHE A 139 -22.71 1.74 -5.82
N GLY A 140 -23.77 1.87 -6.62
CA GLY A 140 -24.13 3.10 -7.31
C GLY A 140 -23.06 3.50 -8.34
N GLY A 141 -23.12 4.76 -8.78
CA GLY A 141 -22.07 5.37 -9.60
C GLY A 141 -20.79 5.63 -8.80
N THR A 142 -19.67 5.79 -9.51
CA THR A 142 -18.37 6.22 -8.93
C THR A 142 -18.02 7.66 -9.33
N GLY A 143 -19.03 8.44 -9.70
CA GLY A 143 -18.87 9.83 -10.08
C GLY A 143 -18.65 10.74 -8.88
N ARG A 144 -18.32 12.00 -9.17
CA ARG A 144 -18.13 13.05 -8.17
C ARG A 144 -19.34 13.23 -7.24
N LYS A 145 -20.55 13.10 -7.81
CA LYS A 145 -21.81 13.19 -7.10
C LYS A 145 -21.93 12.08 -6.05
N GLU A 146 -21.74 10.84 -6.45
CA GLU A 146 -21.93 9.70 -5.56
C GLU A 146 -20.90 9.69 -4.44
N VAL A 147 -19.66 10.08 -4.75
CA VAL A 147 -18.62 10.26 -3.74
C VAL A 147 -19.04 11.32 -2.72
N VAL A 148 -19.45 12.52 -3.14
CA VAL A 148 -19.83 13.56 -2.18
C VAL A 148 -21.09 13.21 -1.39
N ASP A 149 -22.07 12.53 -2.00
CA ASP A 149 -23.29 12.07 -1.32
C ASP A 149 -22.94 11.08 -0.19
N ILE A 150 -21.96 10.19 -0.42
CA ILE A 150 -21.44 9.28 0.61
C ILE A 150 -20.74 10.07 1.72
N GLU A 151 -19.90 11.06 1.40
CA GLU A 151 -19.22 11.88 2.42
C GLU A 151 -20.22 12.62 3.30
N LEU A 152 -21.30 13.15 2.71
CA LEU A 152 -22.37 13.86 3.42
C LEU A 152 -23.16 12.97 4.41
N THR A 153 -23.02 11.64 4.34
CA THR A 153 -23.56 10.74 5.38
C THR A 153 -22.78 10.82 6.71
N GLY A 154 -21.64 11.52 6.72
CA GLY A 154 -20.82 11.77 7.91
C GLY A 154 -19.86 10.63 8.29
N ARG A 155 -19.75 9.58 7.47
CA ARG A 155 -18.89 8.41 7.77
C ARG A 155 -17.51 8.45 7.12
N TRP A 156 -17.42 8.92 5.88
CA TRP A 156 -16.22 8.73 5.04
C TRP A 156 -15.66 10.04 4.52
N LEU A 157 -15.36 10.98 5.41
CA LEU A 157 -14.88 12.31 5.01
C LEU A 157 -13.59 12.21 4.19
N GLY A 158 -13.55 12.88 3.03
CA GLY A 158 -12.43 12.81 2.10
C GLY A 158 -12.18 11.40 1.55
N THR A 159 -13.21 10.56 1.49
CA THR A 159 -13.15 9.12 1.15
C THR A 159 -12.28 8.28 2.10
N THR A 160 -12.06 8.74 3.32
CA THR A 160 -11.24 8.07 4.35
C THR A 160 -12.06 7.61 5.55
N ALA A 161 -11.49 6.77 6.42
CA ALA A 161 -12.23 6.17 7.54
C ALA A 161 -12.40 7.12 8.72
N THR A 162 -11.42 7.98 9.00
CA THR A 162 -11.39 8.82 10.19
C THR A 162 -10.91 10.24 9.91
N ALA A 163 -11.30 10.80 8.76
CA ALA A 163 -10.86 12.13 8.31
C ALA A 163 -9.32 12.21 8.25
N ASP A 164 -8.70 11.14 7.77
CA ASP A 164 -7.26 10.84 7.93
C ASP A 164 -6.35 11.87 7.25
N PHE A 165 -6.90 12.64 6.31
CA PHE A 165 -6.20 13.68 5.55
C PHE A 165 -6.57 15.11 5.96
N VAL A 166 -7.35 15.29 7.01
CA VAL A 166 -7.59 16.63 7.57
C VAL A 166 -6.31 17.11 8.24
N PRO A 167 -5.76 18.27 7.83
CA PRO A 167 -4.53 18.78 8.43
C PRO A 167 -4.71 19.05 9.93
N ALA A 168 -3.65 18.81 10.72
CA ALA A 168 -3.67 19.04 12.17
C ALA A 168 -3.91 20.51 12.57
N THR A 169 -3.82 21.44 11.63
CA THR A 169 -4.11 22.87 11.78
C THR A 169 -5.59 23.22 11.66
N VAL A 170 -6.45 22.26 11.31
CA VAL A 170 -7.91 22.45 11.25
C VAL A 170 -8.50 22.22 12.64
N GLU A 171 -8.95 23.29 13.28
CA GLU A 171 -9.54 23.22 14.63
C GLU A 171 -11.03 22.84 14.57
N VAL A 172 -11.73 23.33 13.55
CA VAL A 172 -13.15 23.06 13.33
C VAL A 172 -13.38 22.62 11.89
N LEU A 173 -14.01 21.46 11.72
CA LEU A 173 -14.42 21.02 10.39
C LEU A 173 -15.53 21.93 9.84
N PRO A 174 -15.35 22.52 8.65
CA PRO A 174 -16.35 23.39 8.05
C PRO A 174 -17.61 22.60 7.70
N LEU A 175 -18.76 23.26 7.80
CA LEU A 175 -20.02 22.72 7.29
C LEU A 175 -20.00 22.64 5.76
N PRO A 176 -20.74 21.70 5.16
CA PRO A 176 -20.85 21.60 3.71
C PRO A 176 -21.31 22.93 3.07
N ASN A 177 -20.61 23.35 2.01
CA ASN A 177 -20.93 24.58 1.30
C ASN A 177 -21.75 24.29 0.04
N ASN A 178 -22.94 24.87 -0.05
CA ASN A 178 -23.88 24.61 -1.17
C ASN A 178 -23.30 24.94 -2.55
N ALA A 179 -22.46 25.97 -2.69
CA ALA A 179 -21.87 26.31 -3.99
C ALA A 179 -20.88 25.22 -4.44
N VAL A 180 -20.05 24.72 -3.50
CA VAL A 180 -19.12 23.63 -3.77
C VAL A 180 -19.88 22.33 -4.08
N LEU A 181 -20.90 22.00 -3.26
CA LEU A 181 -21.74 20.81 -3.46
C LEU A 181 -22.45 20.83 -4.81
N TRP A 182 -22.94 22.00 -5.23
CA TRP A 182 -23.58 22.14 -6.53
C TRP A 182 -22.64 21.75 -7.67
N ASN A 183 -21.39 22.21 -7.65
CA ASN A 183 -20.42 21.83 -8.68
C ASN A 183 -20.05 20.33 -8.65
N PHE A 184 -20.05 19.69 -7.47
CA PHE A 184 -19.91 18.24 -7.39
C PHE A 184 -21.08 17.51 -8.08
N TRP A 185 -22.32 17.99 -7.89
CA TRP A 185 -23.52 17.36 -8.45
C TRP A 185 -23.71 17.63 -9.94
N THR A 186 -23.34 18.82 -10.43
CA THR A 186 -23.44 19.20 -11.86
C THR A 186 -22.20 18.83 -12.67
N ASN A 187 -21.14 18.33 -12.02
CA ASN A 187 -19.84 18.04 -12.62
C ASN A 187 -19.18 19.27 -13.28
N GLU A 188 -19.53 20.46 -12.81
CA GLU A 188 -18.88 21.72 -13.19
C GLU A 188 -17.52 21.88 -12.50
N PRO A 189 -16.67 22.82 -12.97
CA PRO A 189 -15.47 23.21 -12.23
C PRO A 189 -15.82 23.60 -10.78
N LEU A 190 -15.08 23.06 -9.82
CA LEU A 190 -15.36 23.29 -8.40
C LEU A 190 -15.12 24.75 -8.02
N GLU A 191 -16.10 25.38 -7.37
CA GLU A 191 -15.89 26.67 -6.70
C GLU A 191 -14.93 26.48 -5.54
N ARG A 192 -13.79 27.18 -5.59
CA ARG A 192 -12.74 27.10 -4.57
C ARG A 192 -12.56 28.40 -3.83
N LEU A 193 -13.31 29.45 -4.15
CA LEU A 193 -13.25 30.71 -3.45
C LEU A 193 -14.44 30.89 -2.52
N ASN A 194 -14.17 31.43 -1.34
CA ASN A 194 -15.23 31.94 -0.48
C ASN A 194 -15.73 33.29 -1.03
N ARG A 195 -16.73 33.25 -1.92
CA ARG A 195 -17.30 34.47 -2.50
C ARG A 195 -17.89 35.44 -1.47
N ALA A 196 -18.28 34.96 -0.29
CA ALA A 196 -18.82 35.82 0.76
C ALA A 196 -17.76 36.76 1.36
N THR A 197 -16.46 36.44 1.24
CA THR A 197 -15.38 37.30 1.73
C THR A 197 -14.87 38.29 0.68
N ILE A 198 -15.35 38.20 -0.57
CA ILE A 198 -14.92 39.07 -1.66
C ILE A 198 -15.72 40.39 -1.57
N PRO A 199 -15.06 41.56 -1.46
CA PRO A 199 -15.76 42.84 -1.46
C PRO A 199 -16.59 43.04 -2.73
N ARG A 200 -17.77 43.66 -2.64
CA ARG A 200 -18.63 43.96 -3.81
C ARG A 200 -17.95 44.82 -4.88
N VAL A 201 -16.89 45.54 -4.49
CA VAL A 201 -16.08 46.39 -5.38
C VAL A 201 -14.96 45.63 -6.09
N ALA A 202 -14.72 44.37 -5.71
CA ALA A 202 -13.73 43.50 -6.31
C ALA A 202 -14.38 42.59 -7.35
N THR A 203 -13.72 42.42 -8.49
CA THR A 203 -14.09 41.43 -9.50
C THR A 203 -13.09 40.29 -9.43
N VAL A 204 -13.58 39.07 -9.29
CA VAL A 204 -12.76 37.86 -9.33
C VAL A 204 -13.36 36.92 -10.37
N THR A 205 -12.62 36.68 -11.44
CA THR A 205 -13.01 35.76 -12.52
C THR A 205 -12.15 34.51 -12.46
N GLY A 206 -12.81 33.35 -12.52
CA GLY A 206 -12.14 32.07 -12.61
C GLY A 206 -11.47 31.90 -13.98
N GLY A 207 -10.22 31.47 -13.96
CA GLY A 207 -9.55 30.92 -15.14
C GLY A 207 -9.58 29.39 -15.07
N GLU A 208 -8.42 28.82 -14.75
CA GLU A 208 -8.23 27.37 -14.66
C GLU A 208 -8.47 26.87 -13.23
N VAL A 209 -9.33 25.87 -13.06
CA VAL A 209 -9.57 25.20 -11.77
C VAL A 209 -9.44 23.70 -11.97
N SER A 210 -8.34 23.15 -11.48
CA SER A 210 -8.01 21.72 -11.49
C SER A 210 -7.75 21.22 -10.06
N PRO A 211 -7.62 19.90 -9.81
CA PRO A 211 -7.46 19.39 -8.44
C PRO A 211 -6.26 19.95 -7.65
N LEU A 212 -5.18 20.33 -8.35
CA LEU A 212 -3.91 20.76 -7.74
C LEU A 212 -3.48 22.18 -8.17
N HIS A 213 -4.31 22.89 -8.93
CA HIS A 213 -3.97 24.21 -9.46
C HIS A 213 -5.23 25.05 -9.69
N PHE A 214 -5.23 26.26 -9.13
CA PHE A 214 -6.32 27.22 -9.24
C PHE A 214 -5.77 28.58 -9.65
N ARG A 215 -6.31 29.13 -10.74
CA ARG A 215 -5.91 30.43 -11.26
C ARG A 215 -7.12 31.37 -11.38
N TYR A 216 -6.99 32.55 -10.80
CA TYR A 216 -8.02 33.58 -10.79
C TYR A 216 -7.44 34.93 -11.24
N GLN A 217 -8.20 35.66 -12.03
CA GLN A 217 -7.91 37.08 -12.28
C GLN A 217 -8.68 37.91 -11.26
N VAL A 218 -7.97 38.81 -10.58
CA VAL A 218 -8.53 39.68 -9.54
C VAL A 218 -8.32 41.13 -9.94
N ASP A 219 -9.38 41.92 -9.83
CA ASP A 219 -9.34 43.37 -9.93
C ASP A 219 -10.07 43.96 -8.72
N THR A 220 -9.33 44.65 -7.86
CA THR A 220 -9.89 45.21 -6.63
C THR A 220 -9.32 46.60 -6.31
N PRO A 221 -10.17 47.57 -5.94
CA PRO A 221 -9.71 48.88 -5.49
C PRO A 221 -9.26 48.90 -4.02
N LYS A 222 -9.48 47.81 -3.27
CA LYS A 222 -9.15 47.70 -1.84
C LYS A 222 -8.47 46.37 -1.54
N ALA A 223 -7.57 46.40 -0.55
CA ALA A 223 -6.97 45.18 -0.05
C ALA A 223 -8.03 44.31 0.67
N PHE A 224 -7.95 42.99 0.50
CA PHE A 224 -8.82 42.04 1.19
C PHE A 224 -8.17 40.66 1.29
N PRO A 225 -8.59 39.81 2.25
CA PRO A 225 -8.13 38.42 2.31
C PRO A 225 -8.91 37.55 1.32
N LEU A 226 -8.24 37.03 0.29
CA LEU A 226 -8.84 36.03 -0.60
C LEU A 226 -8.74 34.65 0.04
N ARG A 227 -9.89 34.10 0.44
CA ARG A 227 -9.98 32.81 1.14
C ARG A 227 -10.39 31.69 0.19
N PHE A 228 -9.65 30.59 0.22
CA PHE A 228 -9.90 29.39 -0.58
C PHE A 228 -10.58 28.29 0.25
N PHE A 229 -11.52 27.54 -0.32
CA PHE A 229 -12.08 26.31 0.26
C PHE A 229 -11.12 25.13 0.06
N VAL A 230 -9.90 25.31 0.55
CA VAL A 230 -8.79 24.36 0.50
C VAL A 230 -8.07 24.46 1.84
N PHE A 231 -7.93 23.35 2.55
CA PHE A 231 -7.17 23.34 3.80
C PHE A 231 -5.69 23.60 3.52
N ASP A 232 -5.05 24.32 4.43
CA ASP A 232 -3.62 24.55 4.33
C ASP A 232 -2.84 23.25 4.56
N PHE A 233 -1.92 22.95 3.65
CA PHE A 233 -1.05 21.79 3.74
C PHE A 233 0.34 22.10 3.13
N PRO A 234 1.43 21.51 3.65
CA PRO A 234 2.75 21.66 3.05
C PRO A 234 2.78 21.22 1.58
N GLY A 235 3.09 22.16 0.69
CA GLY A 235 3.09 21.96 -0.77
C GLY A 235 2.20 22.95 -1.51
N TRP A 236 1.14 23.47 -0.88
CA TRP A 236 0.37 24.57 -1.49
C TRP A 236 1.19 25.86 -1.48
N GLN A 237 1.34 26.48 -2.65
CA GLN A 237 2.06 27.72 -2.87
C GLN A 237 1.16 28.74 -3.56
N ALA A 238 1.07 29.95 -2.99
CA ALA A 238 0.35 31.06 -3.58
C ALA A 238 1.32 31.97 -4.34
N ARG A 239 0.88 32.47 -5.51
CA ARG A 239 1.61 33.45 -6.32
C ARG A 239 0.69 34.59 -6.75
N ILE A 240 1.24 35.80 -6.79
CA ILE A 240 0.61 36.98 -7.39
C ILE A 240 1.51 37.42 -8.55
N ASP A 241 0.97 37.40 -9.77
CA ASP A 241 1.71 37.66 -11.01
C ASP A 241 3.04 36.88 -11.12
N GLY A 242 2.99 35.60 -10.71
CA GLY A 242 4.12 34.67 -10.74
C GLY A 242 5.08 34.76 -9.56
N GLN A 243 5.00 35.82 -8.74
CA GLN A 243 5.83 35.97 -7.53
C GLN A 243 5.21 35.23 -6.35
N VAL A 244 6.01 34.44 -5.65
CA VAL A 244 5.55 33.69 -4.46
C VAL A 244 5.22 34.66 -3.34
N VAL A 245 4.03 34.52 -2.78
CA VAL A 245 3.55 35.33 -1.65
C VAL A 245 3.29 34.45 -0.43
N PRO A 246 3.46 34.98 0.79
CA PRO A 246 3.07 34.25 1.99
C PRO A 246 1.55 34.03 2.01
N LYS A 247 1.16 32.87 2.53
CA LYS A 247 -0.23 32.51 2.83
C LYS A 247 -0.46 32.59 4.33
N GLU A 248 -1.69 32.93 4.72
CA GLU A 248 -2.16 32.92 6.09
C GLU A 248 -3.05 31.70 6.33
N LEU A 249 -3.03 31.20 7.57
CA LEU A 249 -3.92 30.14 8.01
C LEU A 249 -5.25 30.76 8.44
N GLY A 250 -6.31 30.48 7.69
CA GLY A 250 -7.67 30.90 7.98
C GLY A 250 -8.28 30.05 9.09
N LEU A 251 -8.09 30.47 10.34
CA LEU A 251 -8.72 29.84 11.51
C LEU A 251 -10.20 30.22 11.65
N PRO A 252 -11.04 29.34 12.26
CA PRO A 252 -10.68 28.02 12.83
C PRO A 252 -10.68 26.87 11.81
N GLU A 253 -11.14 27.09 10.57
CA GLU A 253 -11.33 26.01 9.58
C GLU A 253 -10.02 25.54 8.94
N GLY A 254 -8.91 26.24 9.16
CA GLY A 254 -7.60 25.91 8.60
C GLY A 254 -7.50 26.11 7.09
N PHE A 255 -8.30 27.01 6.51
CA PHE A 255 -8.28 27.30 5.07
C PHE A 255 -7.07 28.12 4.64
N ILE A 256 -6.69 28.03 3.37
CA ILE A 256 -5.68 28.92 2.77
C ILE A 256 -6.27 30.31 2.58
N VAL A 257 -5.59 31.33 3.11
CA VAL A 257 -5.91 32.74 2.90
C VAL A 257 -4.72 33.44 2.26
N VAL A 258 -4.97 34.18 1.18
CA VAL A 258 -3.96 34.99 0.50
C VAL A 258 -4.32 36.47 0.68
N PRO A 259 -3.55 37.25 1.45
CA PRO A 259 -3.74 38.68 1.56
C PRO A 259 -3.47 39.36 0.22
N LEU A 260 -4.47 40.06 -0.29
CA LEU A 260 -4.42 40.68 -1.59
C LEU A 260 -4.38 42.21 -1.47
N PRO A 261 -3.40 42.90 -2.09
CA PRO A 261 -3.38 44.35 -2.15
C PRO A 261 -4.42 44.90 -3.14
N ALA A 262 -4.68 46.21 -3.09
CA ALA A 262 -5.43 46.88 -4.15
C ALA A 262 -4.65 46.81 -5.48
N GLY A 263 -5.33 46.49 -6.57
CA GLY A 263 -4.75 46.38 -7.90
C GLY A 263 -5.42 45.31 -8.77
N ARG A 264 -4.81 45.07 -9.93
CA ARG A 264 -5.19 44.02 -10.86
C ARG A 264 -4.02 43.06 -11.04
N TYR A 265 -4.26 41.77 -10.81
CA TYR A 265 -3.23 40.74 -10.89
C TYR A 265 -3.87 39.36 -11.09
N THR A 266 -3.02 38.39 -11.41
CA THR A 266 -3.37 36.98 -11.47
C THR A 266 -2.94 36.31 -10.17
N VAL A 267 -3.90 35.71 -9.46
CA VAL A 267 -3.65 34.89 -8.29
C VAL A 267 -3.61 33.44 -8.71
N ASP A 268 -2.53 32.76 -8.37
CA ASP A 268 -2.27 31.36 -8.71
C ASP A 268 -2.00 30.58 -7.42
N LEU A 269 -2.77 29.52 -7.18
CA LEU A 269 -2.62 28.63 -6.05
C LEU A 269 -2.35 27.21 -6.58
N GLU A 270 -1.13 26.73 -6.39
CA GLU A 270 -0.65 25.47 -6.96
C GLU A 270 -0.08 24.56 -5.88
N PHE A 271 -0.35 23.26 -5.97
CA PHE A 271 0.29 22.24 -5.15
C PHE A 271 1.62 21.83 -5.79
N VAL A 272 2.71 22.39 -5.30
CA VAL A 272 4.06 22.13 -5.81
C VAL A 272 4.70 20.92 -5.12
N ASN A 273 5.76 20.41 -5.75
CA ASN A 273 6.56 19.35 -5.15
C ASN A 273 7.22 19.82 -3.85
N THR A 274 7.31 18.94 -2.85
CA THR A 274 7.94 19.26 -1.56
C THR A 274 9.36 18.70 -1.49
N PRO A 275 10.23 19.25 -0.61
CA PRO A 275 11.56 18.67 -0.39
C PRO A 275 11.50 17.21 0.05
N VAL A 276 10.52 16.86 0.89
CA VAL A 276 10.29 15.49 1.36
C VAL A 276 9.89 14.56 0.20
N ARG A 277 8.95 14.99 -0.66
CA ARG A 277 8.55 14.20 -1.84
C ARG A 277 9.72 14.05 -2.82
N SER A 278 10.55 15.07 -2.98
CA SER A 278 11.76 15.02 -3.81
C SER A 278 12.79 14.01 -3.27
N ALA A 279 13.04 14.04 -1.95
CA ALA A 279 13.93 13.08 -1.30
C ALA A 279 13.41 11.64 -1.42
N ALA A 280 12.10 11.43 -1.28
CA ALA A 280 11.48 10.11 -1.45
C ALA A 280 11.69 9.56 -2.87
N TRP A 281 11.51 10.39 -3.91
CA TRP A 281 11.79 10.00 -5.30
C TRP A 281 13.25 9.63 -5.52
N LEU A 282 14.18 10.40 -4.93
CA LEU A 282 15.62 10.09 -5.01
C LEU A 282 15.94 8.74 -4.36
N ILE A 283 15.44 8.50 -3.14
CA ILE A 283 15.64 7.24 -2.42
C ILE A 283 15.09 6.06 -3.23
N ALA A 284 13.89 6.21 -3.80
CA ALA A 284 13.27 5.18 -4.65
C ALA A 284 14.12 4.89 -5.89
N GLY A 285 14.60 5.93 -6.59
CA GLY A 285 15.49 5.80 -7.75
C GLY A 285 16.80 5.09 -7.42
N LEU A 286 17.47 5.49 -6.32
CA LEU A 286 18.70 4.85 -5.87
C LEU A 286 18.48 3.38 -5.48
N SER A 287 17.36 3.09 -4.81
CA SER A 287 17.00 1.72 -4.42
C SER A 287 16.80 0.81 -5.64
N LEU A 288 16.17 1.33 -6.69
CA LEU A 288 16.00 0.60 -7.95
C LEU A 288 17.35 0.34 -8.63
N VAL A 289 18.23 1.33 -8.68
CA VAL A 289 19.59 1.19 -9.25
C VAL A 289 20.37 0.10 -8.50
N VAL A 290 20.33 0.13 -7.16
CA VAL A 290 20.99 -0.90 -6.33
C VAL A 290 20.40 -2.28 -6.58
N ALA A 291 19.07 -2.41 -6.67
CA ALA A 291 18.41 -3.68 -6.94
C ALA A 291 18.80 -4.26 -8.31
N VAL A 292 18.81 -3.42 -9.35
CA VAL A 292 19.21 -3.83 -10.71
C VAL A 292 20.70 -4.21 -10.75
N ALA A 293 21.57 -3.42 -10.13
CA ALA A 293 22.99 -3.70 -10.06
C ALA A 293 23.28 -5.01 -9.31
N ALA A 294 22.58 -5.26 -8.20
CA ALA A 294 22.68 -6.51 -7.45
C ALA A 294 22.20 -7.70 -8.28
N ALA A 295 21.05 -7.59 -8.97
CA ALA A 295 20.54 -8.65 -9.83
C ALA A 295 21.50 -8.96 -10.99
N TRP A 296 22.06 -7.93 -11.62
CA TRP A 296 23.05 -8.08 -12.70
C TRP A 296 24.34 -8.72 -12.22
N TRP A 297 24.83 -8.32 -11.04
CA TRP A 297 26.02 -8.89 -10.43
C TRP A 297 25.81 -10.36 -10.03
N LEU A 298 24.66 -10.69 -9.44
CA LEU A 298 24.30 -12.08 -9.12
C LEU A 298 24.19 -12.95 -10.37
N ARG A 299 23.66 -12.43 -11.48
CA ARG A 299 23.61 -13.14 -12.77
C ARG A 299 25.00 -13.43 -13.33
N ARG A 300 25.98 -12.54 -13.09
CA ARG A 300 27.36 -12.70 -13.57
C ARG A 300 28.20 -13.65 -12.71
N ARG A 301 27.75 -13.99 -11.50
CA ARG A 301 28.42 -15.00 -10.69
C ARG A 301 28.15 -16.38 -11.29
N PRO A 302 29.18 -17.15 -11.70
CA PRO A 302 28.96 -18.55 -11.99
C PRO A 302 28.40 -19.21 -10.73
N LEU A 303 27.35 -20.02 -10.87
CA LEU A 303 26.79 -20.81 -9.78
C LEU A 303 27.92 -21.64 -9.17
N VAL A 304 28.42 -21.20 -8.01
CA VAL A 304 29.49 -21.90 -7.31
C VAL A 304 28.91 -23.24 -6.81
N GLY A 305 29.32 -24.33 -7.47
CA GLY A 305 29.47 -25.64 -6.85
C GLY A 305 28.20 -26.45 -6.58
N GLY A 306 27.48 -26.84 -7.64
CA GLY A 306 26.84 -28.16 -7.67
C GLY A 306 27.84 -29.16 -8.21
N SER A 307 28.63 -29.79 -7.34
CA SER A 307 29.57 -30.85 -7.73
C SER A 307 28.83 -32.01 -8.42
N GLY A 308 29.17 -32.26 -9.69
CA GLY A 308 29.21 -33.60 -10.27
C GLY A 308 27.88 -34.31 -10.58
N ALA A 309 26.93 -33.67 -11.26
CA ALA A 309 25.96 -34.42 -12.07
C ALA A 309 26.39 -34.28 -13.53
N GLU A 310 27.11 -35.28 -14.04
CA GLU A 310 27.28 -35.46 -15.49
C GLU A 310 25.90 -35.41 -16.16
N PRO A 311 25.75 -34.71 -17.29
CA PRO A 311 24.51 -34.76 -18.05
C PRO A 311 24.24 -36.21 -18.46
N VAL A 312 23.11 -36.75 -18.00
CA VAL A 312 22.60 -38.05 -18.44
C VAL A 312 22.48 -37.99 -19.97
N PRO A 313 23.22 -38.83 -20.72
CA PRO A 313 23.12 -38.82 -22.17
C PRO A 313 21.68 -39.19 -22.56
N PRO A 314 21.15 -38.60 -23.66
CA PRO A 314 19.82 -38.93 -24.13
C PRO A 314 19.70 -40.45 -24.33
N PRO A 315 18.54 -41.06 -24.01
CA PRO A 315 18.36 -42.49 -24.18
C PRO A 315 18.70 -42.85 -25.63
N GLY A 316 19.74 -43.67 -25.79
CA GLY A 316 20.17 -44.16 -27.09
C GLY A 316 18.98 -44.83 -27.78
N ARG A 317 18.79 -44.52 -29.06
CA ARG A 317 17.87 -45.28 -29.92
C ARG A 317 18.33 -46.74 -29.88
N GLU A 318 17.63 -47.57 -29.11
CA GLU A 318 17.65 -49.01 -29.30
C GLU A 318 17.08 -49.28 -30.70
N THR A 319 17.97 -49.43 -31.67
CA THR A 319 17.63 -50.09 -32.92
C THR A 319 17.32 -51.54 -32.58
N ARG A 320 16.03 -51.85 -32.39
CA ARG A 320 15.55 -53.23 -32.43
C ARG A 320 15.91 -53.82 -33.79
N PRO A 321 16.58 -54.98 -33.87
CA PRO A 321 16.69 -55.70 -35.13
C PRO A 321 15.30 -56.16 -35.56
N LEU A 322 14.89 -55.79 -36.78
CA LEU A 322 13.74 -56.35 -37.45
C LEU A 322 14.01 -57.84 -37.69
N LEU A 323 13.18 -58.68 -37.08
CA LEU A 323 13.06 -60.09 -37.45
C LEU A 323 12.06 -60.21 -38.60
N ALA A 324 12.49 -60.97 -39.61
CA ALA A 324 11.83 -61.37 -40.86
C ALA A 324 11.80 -60.33 -41.99
#